data_AF-A0A535S6Y0-F1
#
_entry.id   AF-A0A535S6Y0-F1
#
_cell.length_a   1.000
_cell.length_b   1.000
_cell.length_c   1.000
_cell.angle_alpha   90.00
_cell.angle_beta   90.00
_cell.angle_gamma   90.00
#
_symmetry.space_group_name_H-M   'P 1'
#
loop_
_entity.id
_entity.type
_entity.pdbx_description
1 polymer ?
#
loop_
_entity_poly.entity_id
_entity_poly.type
_entity_poly.pdbx_seq_one_letter_code
_entity_poly.pdbx_strand_id
1 'polypeptide(L)' 'AKNLFNVEATDCICPPQAPVCICGHQRSVRVVTRKPITPSEAEVRENPRARSAKLRVAEKL' A
#
# COMPACT_ATOMS: atom_id res chain seq x y z
N ALA A 1 0.21 9.40 2.40
CA ALA A 1 1.01 8.16 2.33
C ALA A 1 0.19 6.86 2.21
N LYS A 2 -1.03 6.71 2.77
CA LYS A 2 -1.77 5.42 2.80
C LYS A 2 -2.02 4.77 1.42
N ASN A 3 -2.22 5.59 0.38
CA ASN A 3 -2.63 5.11 -0.94
C ASN A 3 -1.46 4.99 -1.93
N LEU A 4 -0.23 5.39 -1.56
CA LEU A 4 0.91 5.42 -2.48
C LEU A 4 1.17 4.04 -3.09
N PHE A 5 1.32 3.01 -2.25
CA PHE A 5 1.56 1.65 -2.71
C PHE A 5 0.40 1.08 -3.55
N ASN A 6 -0.83 1.55 -3.34
CA ASN A 6 -1.96 1.13 -4.17
C ASN A 6 -1.89 1.79 -5.54
N VAL A 7 -1.61 3.08 -5.61
CA VAL A 7 -1.46 3.83 -6.88
C VAL A 7 -0.33 3.23 -7.71
N GLU A 8 0.85 3.07 -7.11
CA GLU A 8 2.05 2.54 -7.77
C GLU A 8 1.90 1.06 -8.19
N ALA A 9 0.99 0.31 -7.57
CA ALA A 9 0.68 -1.07 -7.96
C ALA A 9 -0.45 -1.18 -8.99
N THR A 10 -1.12 -0.08 -9.33
CA THR A 10 -2.21 -0.08 -10.32
C THR A 10 -1.64 0.20 -11.70
N ASP A 11 -2.06 -0.58 -12.71
CA ASP A 11 -1.63 -0.34 -14.10
C ASP A 11 -2.23 0.93 -14.70
N CYS A 12 -3.40 1.38 -14.23
CA CYS A 12 -4.04 2.59 -14.74
C CYS A 12 -4.65 3.41 -13.60
N ILE A 13 -4.39 4.71 -13.61
CA ILE A 13 -4.94 5.67 -12.64
C ILE A 13 -6.07 6.52 -13.23
N CYS A 14 -6.44 6.28 -14.50
CA CYS A 14 -7.52 7.02 -15.15
C CYS A 14 -8.87 6.75 -14.46
N PRO A 15 -9.78 7.73 -14.46
CA PRO A 15 -11.12 7.53 -13.95
C PRO A 15 -11.87 6.46 -14.76
N PRO A 16 -12.74 5.66 -14.14
CA PRO A 16 -13.42 4.54 -14.80
C PRO A 16 -14.37 4.96 -15.94
N GLN A 17 -14.81 6.22 -15.95
CA GLN A 17 -15.59 6.80 -17.05
C GLN A 17 -14.75 7.17 -18.29
N ALA A 18 -13.42 7.08 -18.23
CA ALA A 18 -12.57 7.33 -19.38
C ALA A 18 -12.63 6.14 -20.37
N PRO A 19 -13.00 6.35 -21.64
CA PRO A 19 -13.15 5.26 -22.61
C PRO A 19 -11.81 4.67 -23.08
N VAL A 20 -10.71 5.40 -22.91
CA VAL A 20 -9.35 4.98 -23.28
C VAL A 20 -8.35 5.42 -22.22
N CYS A 21 -7.32 4.60 -21.99
CA CYS A 21 -6.23 4.95 -21.09
C CYS A 21 -5.36 6.04 -21.70
N ILE A 22 -5.20 7.16 -20.98
CA ILE A 22 -4.34 8.29 -21.39
C ILE A 22 -3.20 8.57 -20.40
N CYS A 23 -3.17 7.89 -19.25
CA CYS A 23 -2.19 8.17 -18.20
C CYS A 23 -0.80 7.57 -18.48
N GLY A 24 -0.70 6.56 -19.35
CA GLY A 24 0.55 5.85 -19.61
C GLY A 24 1.19 5.23 -18.37
N HIS A 25 0.44 5.15 -17.27
CA HIS A 25 0.93 4.59 -16.02
C HIS A 25 1.19 3.10 -16.21
N GLN A 26 2.20 2.59 -15.54
CA GLN A 26 2.48 1.17 -15.46
C GLN A 26 2.82 0.88 -14.01
N ARG A 27 2.34 -0.26 -13.50
CA ARG A 27 2.64 -0.66 -12.13
C ARG A 27 4.16 -0.76 -11.95
N SER A 28 4.69 -0.06 -10.96
CA SER A 28 6.12 -0.02 -10.64
C SER A 28 6.47 -0.95 -9.47
N VAL A 29 5.46 -1.29 -8.67
CA VAL A 29 5.60 -2.11 -7.46
C VAL A 29 4.52 -3.17 -7.36
N ARG A 30 4.84 -4.27 -6.69
CA ARG A 30 3.92 -5.33 -6.29
C ARG A 30 3.65 -5.22 -4.78
N VAL A 31 2.39 -5.03 -4.40
CA VAL A 31 2.01 -5.00 -2.97
C VAL A 31 2.10 -6.41 -2.39
N VAL A 32 3.01 -6.59 -1.43
CA VAL A 32 3.18 -7.86 -0.70
C VAL A 32 2.12 -8.00 0.38
N THR A 33 1.85 -6.92 1.13
CA THR A 33 0.88 -6.91 2.23
C THR A 33 -0.35 -6.08 1.88
N ARG A 34 -1.48 -6.74 1.55
CA ARG A 34 -2.76 -6.03 1.26
C ARG A 34 -3.32 -5.25 2.45
N LYS A 35 -3.20 -5.81 3.66
CA LYS A 35 -3.54 -5.13 4.91
C LYS A 35 -2.25 -4.76 5.64
N PRO A 36 -2.19 -3.60 6.33
CA PRO A 36 -1.04 -3.26 7.13
C PRO A 36 -0.85 -4.29 8.24
N ILE A 37 0.39 -4.71 8.46
CA ILE A 37 0.75 -5.57 9.59
C ILE A 37 0.71 -4.69 10.85
N THR A 38 -0.04 -5.16 11.85
CA THR A 38 -0.16 -4.54 13.17
C THR A 38 0.70 -5.27 14.18
N PRO A 39 1.23 -4.57 15.19
CA PRO A 39 2.00 -5.20 16.26
C PRO A 39 1.14 -6.20 17.04
N SER A 40 1.79 -7.18 17.66
CA SER A 40 1.13 -8.15 18.52
C SER A 40 0.77 -7.54 19.89
N GLU A 41 -0.15 -8.16 20.63
CA GLU A 41 -0.47 -7.66 21.99
C GLU A 41 0.73 -7.70 22.94
N ALA A 42 1.59 -8.71 22.83
CA ALA A 42 2.80 -8.81 23.64
C ALA A 42 3.74 -7.62 23.37
N GLU A 43 3.97 -7.31 22.10
CA GLU A 43 4.78 -6.18 21.66
C GLU A 43 4.20 -4.83 22.12
N VAL A 44 2.88 -4.68 22.13
CA VAL A 44 2.23 -3.47 22.64
C VAL A 44 2.35 -3.34 24.16
N ARG A 45 2.38 -4.45 24.91
CA ARG A 45 2.60 -4.43 26.36
C ARG A 45 4.04 -4.06 26.71
N GLU A 46 5.01 -4.59 25.97
CA GLU A 46 6.44 -4.25 26.16
C GLU A 46 6.79 -2.86 25.60
N ASN A 47 6.13 -2.45 24.52
CA ASN A 47 6.32 -1.16 23.88
C ASN A 47 4.97 -0.49 23.55
N PRO A 48 4.37 0.27 24.50
CA PRO A 48 3.10 0.95 24.29
C PRO A 48 3.10 1.93 23.10
N ARG A 49 4.27 2.47 22.70
CA ARG A 49 4.39 3.36 21.54
C ARG A 49 4.16 2.61 20.22
N ALA A 50 4.35 1.30 20.19
CA ALA A 50 4.11 0.49 18.99
C ALA A 50 2.62 0.37 18.64
N ARG A 51 1.69 0.58 19.59
CA ARG A 51 0.23 0.38 19.41
C ARG A 51 -0.35 0.92 18.10
N SER A 52 0.17 2.04 17.60
CA SER A 52 -0.33 2.71 16.38
C SER A 52 0.45 2.36 15.11
N ALA A 53 1.50 1.56 15.20
CA ALA A 53 2.34 1.16 14.07
C ALA A 53 1.55 0.35 13.05
N LYS A 54 1.75 0.67 11.76
CA LYS A 54 1.09 0.02 10.62
C LYS A 54 2.12 -0.21 9.52
N LEU A 55 2.74 -1.39 9.53
CA LEU A 55 3.76 -1.77 8.55
C LEU A 55 3.10 -2.11 7.21
N ARG A 56 3.64 -1.59 6.11
CA ARG A 56 3.20 -1.87 4.73
C ARG A 56 4.42 -2.17 3.89
N VAL A 57 4.37 -3.23 3.09
CA VAL A 57 5.48 -3.70 2.27
C VAL A 57 5.05 -3.80 0.80
N ALA A 58 5.87 -3.26 -0.08
CA ALA A 58 5.78 -3.40 -1.52
C ALA A 58 7.16 -3.76 -2.08
N GLU A 59 7.18 -4.59 -3.11
CA GLU A 59 8.38 -5.03 -3.82
C GLU A 59 8.46 -4.30 -5.16
N LYS A 60 9.64 -3.86 -5.57
CA LYS A 60 9.83 -3.22 -6.88
C LYS A 60 9.86 -4.29 -7.99
N LEU A 61 9.14 -4.04 -9.08
CA LEU A 61 9.12 -4.89 -10.28
C LEU A 61 10.31 -4.61 -11.19
#